data_AF-X1QGX4-F1
#
_entry.id   AF-X1QGX4-F1
#
_cell.length_a   1.000
_cell.length_b   1.000
_cell.length_c   1.000
_cell.angle_alpha   90.00
_cell.angle_beta   90.00
_cell.angle_gamma   90.00
#
_symmetry.space_group_name_H-M   'P 1'
#
loop_
_entity.id
_entity.type
_entity.pdbx_description
1 polymer ?
#
loop_
_entity_poly.entity_id
_entity_poly.type
_entity_poly.pdbx_seq_one_letter_code
_entity_poly.pdbx_strand_id
1 'polypeptide(L)' 'MQEKHMNNRFQGKVALVTGAAQGIGRGVCWRLKAEGAQVVAVDRSELVHELAGEGVLTLT' A
#
# COMPACT_ATOMS: atom_id res chain seq x y z
N MET A 1 -3.56 -4.34 27.13
CA MET A 1 -3.57 -3.78 25.76
C MET A 1 -3.42 -4.96 24.83
N GLN A 2 -4.43 -5.29 24.01
CA GLN A 2 -4.36 -6.47 23.14
C GLN A 2 -3.41 -6.17 21.98
N GLU A 3 -2.31 -6.92 21.88
CA GLU A 3 -1.48 -6.96 20.67
C GLU A 3 -2.36 -7.46 19.52
N LYS A 4 -2.68 -6.58 18.57
CA LYS A 4 -3.32 -7.00 17.31
C LYS A 4 -2.37 -7.99 16.65
N HIS A 5 -2.80 -9.24 16.49
CA HIS A 5 -2.09 -10.25 15.70
C HIS A 5 -1.86 -9.69 14.29
N MET A 6 -0.67 -9.17 14.05
CA MET A 6 -0.29 -8.57 12.77
C MET A 6 0.22 -9.73 11.91
N ASN A 7 -0.70 -10.35 11.17
CA ASN A 7 -0.34 -11.41 10.25
C ASN A 7 0.52 -10.81 9.13
N ASN A 8 1.81 -11.15 9.11
CA ASN A 8 2.78 -10.73 8.09
C ASN A 8 2.61 -11.53 6.78
N ARG A 9 1.37 -11.67 6.31
CA ARG A 9 0.99 -12.53 5.18
C ARG A 9 1.71 -12.15 3.89
N PHE A 10 2.09 -10.88 3.74
CA PHE A 10 2.72 -10.35 2.54
C PHE A 10 4.20 -9.97 2.73
N GLN A 11 4.83 -10.44 3.80
CA GLN A 11 6.25 -10.17 4.07
C GLN A 11 7.11 -10.56 2.87
N GLY A 12 7.91 -9.59 2.39
CA GLY A 12 8.84 -9.79 1.28
C GLY A 12 8.18 -9.95 -0.09
N LYS A 13 6.87 -9.68 -0.20
CA LYS A 13 6.15 -9.66 -1.48
C LYS A 13 6.05 -8.23 -2.02
N VAL A 14 5.91 -8.11 -3.34
CA VAL A 14 5.56 -6.86 -4.02
C VAL A 14 4.09 -6.94 -4.43
N ALA A 15 3.31 -5.89 -4.16
CA ALA A 15 1.90 -5.81 -4.53
C ALA A 15 1.64 -4.57 -5.40
N LEU A 16 1.02 -4.78 -6.56
CA LEU A 16 0.53 -3.72 -7.44
C LEU A 16 -0.92 -3.39 -7.10
N VAL A 17 -1.22 -2.13 -6.82
CA VAL A 17 -2.58 -1.66 -6.51
C VAL A 17 -2.94 -0.56 -7.50
N THR A 18 -4.02 -0.76 -8.27
CA THR A 18 -4.60 0.25 -9.16
C THR A 18 -5.74 1.00 -8.48
N GLY A 19 -6.05 2.21 -8.93
CA GLY A 19 -7.04 3.06 -8.26
C GLY A 19 -6.59 3.49 -6.85
N ALA A 20 -5.27 3.65 -6.67
CA ALA A 20 -4.65 3.76 -5.36
C ALA A 20 -4.68 5.16 -4.75
N ALA A 21 -5.05 6.20 -5.50
CA ALA A 21 -4.97 7.58 -5.01
C ALA A 21 -5.85 7.84 -3.78
N GLN A 22 -7.02 7.18 -3.70
CA GLN A 22 -8.01 7.45 -2.66
C GLN A 22 -8.90 6.23 -2.33
N GLY A 23 -9.77 6.41 -1.32
CA GLY A 23 -10.79 5.43 -0.95
C GLY A 23 -10.21 4.05 -0.62
N ILE A 24 -10.83 3.01 -1.18
CA ILE A 24 -10.47 1.61 -0.90
C ILE A 24 -9.06 1.30 -1.39
N GLY A 25 -8.67 1.77 -2.59
CA GLY A 25 -7.33 1.50 -3.13
C GLY A 25 -6.23 2.03 -2.20
N ARG A 26 -6.37 3.27 -1.73
CA ARG A 26 -5.46 3.85 -0.72
C ARG A 26 -5.43 3.02 0.57
N GLY A 27 -6.58 2.59 1.06
CA GLY A 27 -6.67 1.73 2.24
C GLY A 27 -5.97 0.38 2.06
N VAL A 28 -6.12 -0.23 0.88
CA VAL A 28 -5.47 -1.50 0.52
C VAL A 28 -3.95 -1.36 0.50
N CYS A 29 -3.40 -0.29 -0.09
CA CYS A 29 -1.95 -0.01 -0.05
C CYS A 29 -1.42 -0.04 1.39
N TRP A 30 -2.07 0.69 2.30
CA TRP A 30 -1.64 0.73 3.70
C TRP A 30 -1.79 -0.60 4.42
N ARG A 31 -2.87 -1.34 4.15
CA ARG A 31 -3.07 -2.65 4.76
C ARG A 31 -1.99 -3.65 4.32
N LEU A 32 -1.66 -3.68 3.02
CA LEU A 32 -0.61 -4.53 2.46
C LEU A 32 0.77 -4.17 3.02
N LYS A 33 1.09 -2.86 3.07
CA LYS A 33 2.34 -2.37 3.64
C LYS A 33 2.50 -2.77 5.10
N ALA A 34 1.42 -2.66 5.89
CA ALA A 34 1.39 -3.07 7.30
C ALA A 34 1.58 -4.58 7.50
N GLU A 35 1.35 -5.41 6.48
CA GLU A 35 1.62 -6.86 6.49
C GLU A 35 2.98 -7.23 5.86
N GLY A 36 3.86 -6.24 5.63
CA GLY A 36 5.22 -6.45 5.17
C GLY A 36 5.42 -6.45 3.65
N ALA A 37 4.39 -6.06 2.88
CA ALA A 37 4.53 -5.91 1.44
C ALA A 37 5.36 -4.66 1.07
N GLN A 38 6.07 -4.72 -0.05
CA GLN A 38 6.42 -3.55 -0.84
C GLN A 38 5.24 -3.25 -1.78
N VAL A 39 4.88 -1.98 -1.96
CA VAL A 39 3.68 -1.59 -2.72
C VAL A 39 4.07 -0.76 -3.94
N VAL A 40 3.44 -1.05 -5.08
CA VAL A 40 3.40 -0.19 -6.25
C VAL A 40 1.98 0.35 -6.37
N ALA A 41 1.79 1.63 -6.08
CA ALA A 41 0.51 2.32 -6.12
C ALA A 41 0.36 3.03 -7.47
N VAL A 42 -0.73 2.73 -8.19
CA VAL A 42 -1.02 3.26 -9.52
C VAL A 42 -2.39 3.90 -9.55
N ASP A 43 -2.48 5.11 -10.08
CA ASP A 43 -3.75 5.79 -10.35
C ASP A 43 -3.54 6.88 -11.40
N ARG A 44 -4.55 7.14 -12.24
CA ARG A 44 -4.47 8.24 -13.23
C ARG A 44 -4.39 9.62 -12.56
N SER A 45 -4.79 9.72 -11.30
CA SER A 45 -4.70 10.95 -10.52
C SER A 45 -3.32 11.09 -9.90
N GLU A 46 -2.68 12.25 -10.12
CA GLU A 46 -1.39 12.62 -9.50
C GLU A 46 -1.41 12.55 -7.97
N LEU A 47 -2.60 12.56 -7.34
CA LEU A 47 -2.77 12.36 -5.90
C LEU A 47 -2.16 11.03 -5.40
N VAL A 48 -1.95 10.05 -6.28
CA VAL A 48 -1.27 8.80 -5.92
C VAL A 48 0.15 9.03 -5.39
N HIS A 49 0.82 10.10 -5.84
CA HIS A 49 2.17 10.45 -5.38
C HIS A 49 2.22 10.85 -3.89
N GLU A 50 1.09 11.20 -3.27
CA GLU A 50 1.02 11.43 -1.82
C GLU A 50 1.26 10.16 -0.99
N LEU A 51 1.12 8.96 -1.58
CA LEU A 51 1.40 7.70 -0.89
C LEU A 51 2.89 7.34 -0.90
N ALA A 52 3.74 8.10 -1.61
CA ALA A 52 5.16 7.78 -1.75
C ALA A 52 5.85 7.76 -0.38
N GLY A 53 6.75 6.79 -0.22
CA GLY A 53 7.46 6.58 1.03
C GLY A 53 8.26 5.29 1.01
N GLU A 54 8.87 4.95 2.14
CA GLU A 54 9.68 3.73 2.23
C GLU A 54 8.85 2.49 1.89
N GLY A 55 9.27 1.78 0.84
CA GLY A 55 8.60 0.59 0.35
C GLY A 55 7.24 0.83 -0.33
N VAL A 56 6.97 2.07 -0.76
CA VAL A 56 5.83 2.42 -1.61
C VAL A 56 6.34 3.22 -2.81
N LEU A 57 6.33 2.58 -3.99
CA LEU A 57 6.54 3.22 -5.28
C LEU A 57 5.20 3.73 -5.82
N THR A 58 5.18 4.92 -6.42
CA THR A 58 3.96 5.53 -6.97
C THR A 58 4.12 5.81 -8.46
N LEU A 59 3.09 5.53 -9.26
CA LEU A 59 3.05 5.79 -10.70
C LEU A 59 1.68 6.38 -11.09
N THR A 60 1.67 7.34 -12.03
CA THR A 60 0.44 7.87 -12.63
C THR A 60 0.00 7.03 -13.83
#